data_AF-A0ABD0S1S2-F1
#
_entry.id   AF-A0ABD0S1S2-F1
#
_cell.length_a   1.000
_cell.length_b   1.000
_cell.length_c   1.000
_cell.angle_alpha   90.00
_cell.angle_beta   90.00
_cell.angle_gamma   90.00
#
_symmetry.space_group_name_H-M   'P 1'
#
loop_
_entity.id
_entity.type
_entity.pdbx_description
1 polymer ?
#
loop_
_entity_poly.entity_id
_entity_poly.type
_entity_poly.pdbx_seq_one_letter_code
_entity_poly.pdbx_strand_id
1 'polypeptide(L)' 'MIQKGTKLVLEQVVTSIASVADTAEEKFVPYYDLFMPSLKHIVENAVQKELRLLRGKTIECISLIGLAVGKEK' A
#
# COMPACT_ATOMS: atom_id res chain seq x y z
N MET A 1 23.21 -0.93 8.24
CA MET A 1 23.16 -0.80 6.76
C MET A 1 21.89 -1.39 6.12
N ILE A 2 21.11 -2.22 6.84
CA ILE A 2 19.83 -2.82 6.36
C ILE A 2 18.66 -1.81 6.25
N GLN A 3 18.77 -0.59 6.78
CA GLN A 3 17.60 0.28 6.98
C GLN A 3 17.25 1.23 5.83
N LYS A 4 18.19 1.64 4.95
CA LYS A 4 17.88 2.60 3.87
C LYS A 4 17.37 1.93 2.59
N GLY A 5 18.04 0.87 2.13
CA GLY A 5 17.70 0.18 0.88
C GLY A 5 16.32 -0.49 0.96
N THR A 6 16.07 -1.24 2.03
CA THR A 6 14.80 -1.95 2.26
C THR A 6 13.60 -1.00 2.34
N LYS A 7 13.78 0.16 3.00
CA LYS A 7 12.77 1.22 3.06
C LYS A 7 12.43 1.74 1.66
N LEU A 8 13.45 2.09 0.87
CA LEU A 8 13.25 2.66 -0.46
C LEU A 8 12.55 1.66 -1.39
N VAL A 9 12.93 0.38 -1.33
CA VAL A 9 12.25 -0.69 -2.08
C VAL A 9 10.79 -0.78 -1.66
N LEU A 10 10.50 -0.81 -0.36
CA LEU A 10 9.13 -0.89 0.14
C LEU A 10 8.28 0.31 -0.29
N GLU A 11 8.85 1.53 -0.26
CA GLU A 11 8.19 2.74 -0.75
C GLU A 11 7.84 2.67 -2.25
N GLN A 12 8.67 2.02 -3.07
CA GLN A 12 8.36 1.85 -4.50
C GLN A 12 7.35 0.73 -4.72
N VAL A 13 7.48 -0.40 -4.01
CA VAL A 13 6.55 -1.54 -4.10
C VAL A 13 5.12 -1.09 -3.79
N VAL A 14 4.91 -0.31 -2.72
CA VAL A 14 3.59 0.19 -2.35
C VAL A 14 3.00 1.09 -3.46
N THR A 15 3.81 1.98 -4.05
CA THR A 15 3.37 2.81 -5.17
C THR A 15 3.03 1.97 -6.40
N SER A 16 3.83 0.95 -6.73
CA SER A 16 3.55 0.05 -7.86
C SER A 16 2.27 -0.76 -7.66
N ILE A 17 2.01 -1.27 -6.45
CA ILE A 17 0.75 -1.97 -6.14
C ILE A 17 -0.43 -1.01 -6.34
N ALA A 18 -0.31 0.23 -5.89
CA ALA A 18 -1.35 1.24 -6.07
C ALA A 18 -1.67 1.48 -7.56
N SER A 19 -0.66 1.63 -8.40
CA SER A 19 -0.84 1.80 -9.85
C SER A 19 -1.46 0.56 -10.52
N VAL A 20 -1.10 -0.64 -10.07
CA VAL A 20 -1.70 -1.89 -10.58
C VAL A 20 -3.17 -2.00 -10.16
N ALA A 21 -3.50 -1.67 -8.92
CA ALA A 21 -4.88 -1.69 -8.43
C ALA A 21 -5.76 -0.69 -9.18
N ASP A 22 -5.28 0.54 -9.36
CA ASP A 22 -5.96 1.60 -10.12
C ASP A 22 -6.24 1.18 -11.57
N THR A 23 -5.28 0.51 -12.22
CA THR A 23 -5.46 0.02 -13.60
C THR A 23 -6.33 -1.23 -13.69
N ALA A 24 -6.31 -2.08 -12.67
CA ALA A 24 -7.04 -3.35 -12.65
C ALA A 24 -8.52 -3.18 -12.27
N GLU A 25 -8.86 -2.10 -11.56
CA GLU A 25 -10.21 -1.80 -11.08
C GLU A 25 -10.84 -3.03 -10.37
N GLU A 26 -12.05 -3.41 -10.74
CA GLU A 26 -12.80 -4.56 -10.21
C GLU A 26 -12.03 -5.89 -10.29
N LYS A 27 -11.06 -6.02 -11.19
CA LYS A 27 -10.22 -7.23 -11.31
C LYS A 27 -9.23 -7.37 -10.16
N PHE A 28 -9.05 -6.33 -9.34
CA PHE A 28 -8.20 -6.38 -8.15
C PHE A 28 -8.90 -7.04 -6.95
N VAL A 29 -10.23 -7.19 -6.96
CA VAL A 29 -11.03 -7.74 -5.85
C VAL A 29 -10.48 -9.06 -5.27
N PRO A 30 -10.04 -10.06 -6.08
CA PRO A 30 -9.51 -11.31 -5.55
C PRO A 30 -8.22 -11.17 -4.72
N TYR A 31 -7.52 -10.05 -4.86
CA TYR A 31 -6.24 -9.78 -4.20
C TYR A 31 -6.37 -8.85 -2.99
N TYR A 32 -7.56 -8.29 -2.75
CA TYR A 32 -7.78 -7.35 -1.65
C TYR A 32 -7.36 -7.92 -0.29
N ASP A 33 -7.85 -9.12 0.04
CA ASP A 33 -7.60 -9.79 1.31
C ASP A 33 -6.13 -10.20 1.49
N LEU A 34 -5.38 -10.32 0.38
CA LEU A 34 -3.94 -10.61 0.40
C LEU A 34 -3.11 -9.38 0.80
N PHE A 35 -3.44 -8.21 0.25
CA PHE A 35 -2.64 -6.99 0.46
C PHE A 35 -3.07 -6.19 1.69
N MET A 36 -4.38 -6.09 1.94
CA MET A 36 -4.94 -5.15 2.91
C MET A 36 -4.41 -5.33 4.35
N PRO A 37 -4.23 -6.56 4.89
CA PRO A 37 -3.66 -6.74 6.23
C PRO A 37 -2.23 -6.17 6.36
N SER A 38 -1.40 -6.40 5.35
CA SER A 38 0.00 -5.94 5.34
C SER A 38 0.08 -4.42 5.22
N LEU A 39 -0.75 -3.81 4.38
CA LEU A 39 -0.80 -2.36 4.21
C LEU A 39 -1.28 -1.67 5.51
N LYS A 40 -2.33 -2.20 6.16
CA LYS A 40 -2.79 -1.70 7.47
C LYS A 40 -1.69 -1.78 8.53
N HIS A 41 -0.98 -2.90 8.60
CA HIS A 41 0.15 -3.07 9.52
C HIS A 41 1.24 -2.00 9.29
N ILE A 42 1.58 -1.68 8.04
CA ILE A 42 2.53 -0.61 7.74
C ILE A 42 2.00 0.74 8.23
N VAL A 43 0.73 1.07 8.00
CA VAL A 43 0.14 2.35 8.44
C VAL A 43 0.14 2.50 9.96
N GLU A 44 -0.10 1.42 10.69
CA GLU A 44 -0.10 1.38 12.15
C GLU A 44 1.29 1.52 12.75
N ASN A 45 2.30 0.91 12.11
CA ASN A 45 3.65 0.77 12.70
C ASN A 45 4.66 1.79 12.17
N ALA A 46 4.45 2.38 10.99
CA ALA A 46 5.35 3.37 10.36
C ALA A 46 5.19 4.79 10.94
N VAL A 47 5.25 4.92 12.27
CA VAL A 47 4.97 6.19 13.00
C VAL A 47 6.19 7.10 13.15
N GLN A 48 7.40 6.56 12.98
CA GLN A 48 8.64 7.32 13.10
C GLN A 48 8.78 8.32 11.94
N LYS A 49 9.47 9.45 12.18
CA LYS A 49 9.57 10.58 11.24
C LYS A 49 10.17 10.15 9.89
N GLU A 50 11.15 9.25 9.93
CA GLU A 50 11.86 8.68 8.79
C GLU A 50 11.00 7.76 7.92
N LEU A 51 9.89 7.23 8.45
CA LEU A 51 8.94 6.36 7.74
C LEU A 51 7.68 7.08 7.26
N ARG A 52 7.57 8.40 7.50
CA ARG A 52 6.39 9.19 7.12
C ARG A 52 6.03 9.08 5.64
N LEU A 53 7.03 9.05 4.76
CA LEU A 53 6.81 8.91 3.31
C LEU A 53 6.23 7.54 2.98
N LEU A 54 6.83 6.46 3.49
CA LEU A 54 6.28 5.12 3.39
C LEU A 54 4.84 5.04 3.88
N ARG A 55 4.54 5.61 5.06
CA ARG A 55 3.19 5.63 5.62
C ARG A 55 2.21 6.37 4.70
N GLY A 56 2.59 7.54 4.18
CA GLY A 56 1.76 8.32 3.26
C GLY A 56 1.44 7.57 1.97
N LYS A 57 2.45 6.98 1.33
CA LYS A 57 2.27 6.14 0.14
C LYS A 57 1.39 4.92 0.40
N THR A 58 1.49 4.34 1.60
CA THR A 58 0.66 3.18 1.99
C THR A 58 -0.80 3.57 2.16
N ILE A 59 -1.08 4.74 2.75
CA ILE A 59 -2.44 5.28 2.84
C ILE A 59 -3.01 5.52 1.44
N GLU A 60 -2.24 6.14 0.54
CA GLU A 60 -2.63 6.34 -0.86
C GLU A 60 -2.92 5.02 -1.58
N CYS A 61 -2.05 4.02 -1.41
CA CYS A 61 -2.26 2.68 -1.95
C CYS A 61 -3.55 2.04 -1.44
N ILE A 62 -3.83 2.12 -0.14
CA ILE A 62 -5.09 1.63 0.46
C ILE A 62 -6.29 2.35 -0.16
N SER A 63 -6.22 3.67 -0.33
CA SER A 63 -7.30 4.45 -0.94
C SER A 63 -7.56 4.05 -2.39
N LEU A 64 -6.52 3.85 -3.20
CA LEU A 64 -6.65 3.43 -4.59
C LEU A 64 -7.17 1.99 -4.72
N ILE A 65 -6.71 1.08 -3.86
CA ILE A 65 -7.27 -0.27 -3.77
C ILE A 65 -8.76 -0.20 -3.41
N GLY A 66 -9.13 0.57 -2.39
CA GLY A 66 -10.52 0.73 -1.96
C GLY A 66 -11.42 1.33 -3.05
N LEU A 67 -10.89 2.25 -3.87
CA LEU A 67 -11.58 2.78 -5.03
C LEU A 67 -11.78 1.69 -6.11
N ALA A 68 -10.74 0.93 -6.40
CA ALA A 68 -10.74 -0.11 -7.43
C ALA A 68 -11.72 -1.27 -7.11
N VAL A 69 -11.78 -1.72 -5.85
CA VAL A 69 -12.62 -2.86 -5.46
C VAL A 69 -14.06 -2.49 -5.11
N GLY A 70 -14.34 -1.20 -4.92
CA GLY A 70 -15.66 -0.70 -4.55
C GLY A 70 -16.06 -0.96 -3.10
N LYS A 71 -17.21 -0.41 -2.69
CA LYS A 71 -17.68 -0.37 -1.29
C LYS A 71 -18.08 -1.72 -0.70
N GLU A 72 -18.21 -2.75 -1.54
CA GLU A 72 -18.65 -4.09 -1.09
C GLU A 72 -17.48 -4.95 -0.56
N LYS A 73 -16.26 -4.38 -0.54
CA LYS A 73 -15.06 -4.97 0.07
C LYS A 73 -14.46 -4.13 1.19
#